data_AF-A0A0U3HJG2-F1
#
_entry.id   AF-A0A0U3HJG2-F1
#
_cell.length_a   1.000
_cell.length_b   1.000
_cell.length_c   1.000
_cell.angle_alpha   90.00
_cell.angle_beta   90.00
_cell.angle_gamma   90.00
#
_symmetry.space_group_name_H-M   'P 1'
#
loop_
_entity.id
_entity.type
_entity.pdbx_description
1 polymer ?
#
loop_
_entity_poly.entity_id
_entity_poly.type
_entity_poly.pdbx_seq_one_letter_code
_entity_poly.pdbx_strand_id
1 'polypeptide(L)'
;MGKTIVLCLAMMLAFACSKPFDPVEYYGLELTQEERSLIELSIDKLNQLIPPEKQLNLYLFDAQLQADGVAILWVNDTNLAHSPTDMMFVLSGCACVVIQPQVFLQWLNTQAAGTAQRRGSEILSYFILHELGHIDRGHAGRAASVDTDYYNCDENVQKHREQDADNFASELLKLHLGEASSWQRRQIAMDIQLALGFLSFDLQGKRIVDNFACSALNAPCAFHDMGDTHPNLELRLLRANCNLDDTYCDLLRDYEERRHSDGVFSDAILYDGRGM
;
A
#
# COMPACT_ATOMS: atom_id res chain seq x y z
N MET A 1 -32.76 65.77 27.32
CA MET A 1 -31.45 65.21 26.94
C MET A 1 -31.49 63.70 27.16
N GLY A 2 -31.04 62.90 26.18
CA GLY A 2 -30.85 61.46 26.32
C GLY A 2 -31.86 60.57 25.58
N LYS A 3 -31.76 60.48 24.24
CA LYS A 3 -32.34 59.38 23.47
C LYS A 3 -31.28 58.28 23.35
N THR A 4 -31.49 57.15 24.01
CA THR A 4 -30.61 55.98 23.87
C THR A 4 -31.09 55.17 22.68
N ILE A 5 -30.37 55.29 21.56
CA ILE A 5 -30.55 54.45 20.37
C ILE A 5 -29.88 53.12 20.68
N VAL A 6 -30.68 52.07 20.89
CA VAL A 6 -30.19 50.69 20.91
C VAL A 6 -29.95 50.28 19.46
N LEU A 7 -28.71 50.45 18.99
CA LEU A 7 -28.25 49.88 17.74
C LEU A 7 -28.14 48.37 17.96
N CYS A 8 -29.13 47.60 17.51
CA CYS A 8 -28.94 46.17 17.26
C CYS A 8 -27.90 46.05 16.14
N LEU A 9 -26.62 45.98 16.53
CA LEU A 9 -25.58 45.45 15.67
C LEU A 9 -25.97 43.98 15.44
N ALA A 10 -26.66 43.73 14.33
CA ALA A 10 -26.73 42.41 13.75
C ALA A 10 -25.29 42.00 13.50
N MET A 11 -24.76 41.18 14.40
CA MET A 11 -23.54 40.42 14.23
C MET A 11 -23.86 39.43 13.11
N MET A 12 -23.83 39.92 11.86
CA MET A 12 -23.65 39.07 10.70
C MET A 12 -22.28 38.44 10.92
N LEU A 13 -22.28 37.28 11.58
CA LEU A 13 -21.31 36.25 11.33
C LEU A 13 -21.37 36.01 9.83
N ALA A 14 -20.55 36.77 9.10
CA ALA A 14 -20.11 36.39 7.79
C ALA A 14 -19.54 34.99 8.00
N PHE A 15 -20.31 33.99 7.61
CA PHE A 15 -19.77 32.71 7.20
C PHE A 15 -18.79 33.08 6.09
N ALA A 16 -17.55 33.34 6.47
CA ALA A 16 -16.43 33.30 5.56
C ALA A 16 -16.54 31.90 4.95
N CYS A 17 -17.04 31.86 3.72
CA CYS A 17 -17.16 30.66 2.92
C CYS A 17 -15.69 30.27 2.67
N SER A 18 -15.10 29.53 3.60
CA SER A 18 -13.78 28.95 3.42
C SER A 18 -13.91 28.08 2.18
N LYS A 19 -13.13 28.40 1.15
CA LYS A 19 -13.04 27.58 -0.06
C LYS A 19 -12.91 26.11 0.40
N PRO A 20 -13.72 25.19 -0.13
CA PRO A 20 -13.60 23.78 0.24
C PRO A 20 -12.15 23.33 0.04
N PHE A 21 -11.63 22.56 0.98
CA PHE A 21 -10.26 22.05 0.93
C PHE A 21 -10.07 21.24 -0.35
N ASP A 22 -9.11 21.65 -1.17
CA ASP A 22 -8.71 20.95 -2.40
C ASP A 22 -7.34 20.31 -2.16
N PRO A 23 -7.24 18.98 -2.02
CA PRO A 23 -5.98 18.30 -1.78
C PRO A 23 -5.02 18.43 -2.97
N VAL A 24 -5.53 18.55 -4.20
CA VAL A 24 -4.69 18.68 -5.39
C VAL A 24 -3.97 20.03 -5.36
N GLU A 25 -4.71 21.12 -5.11
CA GLU A 25 -4.13 22.46 -4.98
C GLU A 25 -3.22 22.58 -3.76
N TYR A 26 -3.63 22.06 -2.60
CA TYR A 26 -2.88 22.19 -1.35
C TYR A 26 -1.52 21.47 -1.40
N TYR A 27 -1.47 20.27 -1.99
CA TYR A 27 -0.25 19.47 -2.10
C TYR A 27 0.51 19.69 -3.42
N GLY A 28 0.04 20.57 -4.31
CA GLY A 28 0.69 20.85 -5.59
C GLY A 28 0.69 19.66 -6.55
N LEU A 29 -0.33 18.81 -6.46
CA LEU A 29 -0.50 17.63 -7.31
C LEU A 29 -1.08 18.04 -8.66
N GLU A 30 -0.88 17.20 -9.68
CA GLU A 30 -1.49 17.38 -10.99
C GLU A 30 -2.18 16.08 -11.41
N LEU A 31 -3.50 16.14 -11.64
CA LEU A 31 -4.28 14.98 -12.03
C LEU A 31 -3.93 14.55 -13.46
N THR A 32 -3.94 13.24 -13.73
CA THR A 32 -3.73 12.68 -15.07
C THR A 32 -4.94 11.91 -15.57
N GLN A 33 -5.05 11.78 -16.90
CA GLN A 33 -6.04 10.93 -17.57
C GLN A 33 -5.42 9.65 -18.14
N GLU A 34 -4.10 9.53 -18.08
CA GLU A 34 -3.40 8.35 -18.58
C GLU A 34 -3.79 7.12 -17.78
N GLU A 35 -4.03 6.00 -18.49
CA GLU A 35 -4.35 4.71 -17.88
C GLU A 35 -5.56 4.77 -16.93
N ARG A 36 -6.44 5.76 -17.12
CA ARG A 36 -7.62 5.98 -16.27
C ARG A 36 -8.55 4.77 -16.20
N SER A 37 -8.65 3.99 -17.28
CA SER A 37 -9.44 2.76 -17.31
C SER A 37 -8.95 1.71 -16.29
N LEU A 38 -7.65 1.70 -15.97
CA LEU A 38 -7.07 0.80 -14.98
C LEU A 38 -7.61 1.10 -13.58
N ILE A 39 -7.66 2.38 -13.20
CA ILE A 39 -8.15 2.78 -11.88
C ILE A 39 -9.67 2.68 -11.77
N GLU A 40 -10.41 3.05 -12.82
CA GLU A 40 -11.87 2.91 -12.84
C GLU A 40 -12.28 1.45 -12.65
N LEU A 41 -11.63 0.52 -13.36
CA LEU A 41 -11.87 -0.92 -13.17
C LEU A 41 -11.56 -1.39 -11.75
N SER A 42 -10.51 -0.86 -11.13
CA SER A 42 -10.11 -1.24 -9.77
C SER A 42 -11.08 -0.67 -8.73
N ILE A 43 -11.50 0.59 -8.88
CA ILE A 43 -12.54 1.23 -8.04
C ILE A 43 -13.85 0.43 -8.13
N ASP A 44 -14.30 0.08 -9.33
CA ASP A 44 -15.54 -0.67 -9.54
C ASP A 44 -15.50 -2.05 -8.88
N LYS A 45 -14.36 -2.76 -8.95
CA LYS A 45 -14.17 -4.05 -8.28
C LYS A 45 -14.18 -3.89 -6.76
N LEU A 46 -13.44 -2.93 -6.22
CA LEU A 46 -13.27 -2.74 -4.79
C LEU A 46 -14.54 -2.25 -4.10
N ASN A 47 -15.31 -1.35 -4.73
CA ASN A 47 -16.61 -0.92 -4.21
C ASN A 47 -17.64 -2.04 -4.11
N GLN A 48 -17.45 -3.15 -4.83
CA GLN A 48 -18.29 -4.33 -4.65
C GLN A 48 -17.92 -5.17 -3.42
N LEU A 49 -16.66 -5.06 -2.97
CA LEU A 49 -16.13 -5.78 -1.80
C LEU A 49 -16.31 -4.96 -0.52
N ILE A 50 -16.09 -3.65 -0.56
CA ILE A 50 -16.13 -2.80 0.63
C ILE A 50 -17.52 -2.83 1.27
N PRO A 51 -17.65 -3.24 2.55
CA PRO A 51 -18.93 -3.28 3.23
C PRO A 51 -19.47 -1.84 3.41
N PRO A 52 -20.75 -1.57 3.11
CA PRO A 52 -21.32 -0.22 3.21
C PRO A 52 -21.13 0.44 4.58
N GLU A 53 -21.13 -0.34 5.66
CA GLU A 53 -20.94 0.11 7.04
C GLU A 53 -19.56 0.70 7.32
N LYS A 54 -18.53 0.36 6.52
CA LYS A 54 -17.18 0.92 6.67
C LYS A 54 -17.07 2.34 6.13
N GLN A 55 -17.99 2.78 5.26
CA GLN A 55 -17.95 4.11 4.61
C GLN A 55 -16.65 4.39 3.84
N LEU A 56 -15.98 3.34 3.34
CA LEU A 56 -14.72 3.44 2.59
C LEU A 56 -14.92 3.38 1.07
N ASN A 57 -16.12 3.70 0.57
CA ASN A 57 -16.38 3.65 -0.87
C ASN A 57 -15.42 4.57 -1.63
N LEU A 58 -14.77 4.01 -2.63
CA LEU A 58 -13.80 4.69 -3.47
C LEU A 58 -14.51 5.50 -4.55
N TYR A 59 -13.97 6.67 -4.85
CA TYR A 59 -14.34 7.43 -6.04
C TYR A 59 -13.12 8.11 -6.64
N LEU A 60 -13.10 8.27 -7.97
CA LEU A 60 -12.04 9.01 -8.64
C LEU A 60 -12.27 10.50 -8.41
N PHE A 61 -11.29 11.20 -7.85
CA PHE A 61 -11.37 12.63 -7.59
C PHE A 61 -11.35 13.43 -8.91
N ASP A 62 -12.23 14.42 -9.00
CA ASP A 62 -12.31 15.35 -10.14
C ASP A 62 -12.10 16.82 -9.74
N ALA A 63 -12.83 17.30 -8.73
CA ALA A 63 -12.85 18.70 -8.33
C ALA A 63 -13.21 18.93 -6.85
N GLN A 64 -14.03 18.08 -6.24
CA GLN A 64 -14.47 18.27 -4.84
C GLN A 64 -14.45 16.96 -4.06
N LEU A 65 -14.05 17.06 -2.79
CA LEU A 65 -14.15 15.95 -1.86
C LEU A 65 -15.61 15.67 -1.54
N GLN A 66 -15.99 14.40 -1.59
CA GLN A 66 -17.27 13.92 -1.11
C GLN A 66 -17.20 13.79 0.41
N ALA A 67 -18.32 14.07 1.09
CA ALA A 67 -18.36 14.00 2.56
C ALA A 67 -18.14 12.58 3.07
N ASP A 68 -18.60 11.58 2.29
CA ASP A 68 -18.47 10.17 2.59
C ASP A 68 -17.64 9.49 1.50
N GLY A 69 -16.77 8.56 1.90
CA GLY A 69 -15.91 7.80 0.99
C GLY A 69 -14.45 8.25 0.96
N VAL A 70 -13.69 7.60 0.08
CA VAL A 70 -12.25 7.80 -0.08
C VAL A 70 -11.96 8.28 -1.50
N ALA A 71 -11.30 9.44 -1.60
CA ALA A 71 -10.89 10.02 -2.86
C ALA A 71 -9.65 9.30 -3.40
N ILE A 72 -9.72 8.80 -4.63
CA ILE A 72 -8.55 8.37 -5.38
C ILE A 72 -8.05 9.55 -6.21
N LEU A 73 -6.86 10.05 -5.87
CA LEU A 73 -6.14 11.09 -6.58
C LEU A 73 -5.19 10.44 -7.58
N TRP A 74 -5.63 10.34 -8.83
CA TRP A 74 -4.85 9.79 -9.94
C TRP A 74 -3.98 10.88 -10.54
N VAL A 75 -2.70 10.91 -10.15
CA VAL A 75 -1.81 12.06 -10.38
C VAL A 75 -0.68 11.71 -11.34
N ASN A 76 -0.13 12.68 -12.05
CA ASN A 76 1.12 12.49 -12.76
C ASN A 76 2.32 12.42 -11.79
N ASP A 77 3.49 12.14 -12.32
CA ASP A 77 4.75 12.00 -11.58
C ASP A 77 5.64 13.25 -11.62
N THR A 78 5.13 14.37 -12.14
CA THR A 78 5.95 15.57 -12.41
C THR A 78 6.43 16.26 -11.13
N ASN A 79 5.58 16.28 -10.09
CA ASN A 79 5.84 17.01 -8.84
C ASN A 79 6.12 16.08 -7.64
N LEU A 80 6.20 14.77 -7.87
CA LEU A 80 6.46 13.77 -6.85
C LEU A 80 7.75 13.01 -7.16
N ALA A 81 8.35 12.39 -6.15
CA ALA A 81 9.51 11.55 -6.40
C ALA A 81 9.08 10.25 -7.11
N HIS A 82 9.91 9.80 -8.05
CA HIS A 82 9.71 8.58 -8.82
C HIS A 82 10.24 7.37 -8.04
N SER A 83 9.83 7.24 -6.77
CA SER A 83 10.24 6.16 -5.88
C SER A 83 9.09 5.18 -5.68
N PRO A 84 9.35 3.88 -5.47
CA PRO A 84 8.30 2.93 -5.08
C PRO A 84 7.57 3.33 -3.80
N THR A 85 8.25 4.04 -2.88
CA THR A 85 7.65 4.57 -1.64
C THR A 85 6.70 5.74 -1.86
N ASP A 86 6.80 6.44 -2.98
CA ASP A 86 5.88 7.53 -3.35
C ASP A 86 4.85 7.08 -4.41
N MET A 87 4.93 5.83 -4.87
CA MET A 87 4.02 5.27 -5.88
C MET A 87 2.55 5.38 -5.47
N MET A 88 2.25 5.11 -4.21
CA MET A 88 0.92 5.16 -3.63
C MET A 88 1.01 5.51 -2.14
N PHE A 89 0.14 6.39 -1.65
CA PHE A 89 0.11 6.77 -0.23
C PHE A 89 -1.17 7.51 0.17
N VAL A 90 -1.51 7.46 1.47
CA VAL A 90 -2.58 8.28 2.07
C VAL A 90 -2.12 9.69 2.41
N LEU A 91 -2.94 10.71 2.08
CA LEU A 91 -2.69 12.10 2.48
C LEU A 91 -3.15 12.40 3.92
N SER A 92 -2.42 13.28 4.60
CA SER A 92 -2.89 13.82 5.87
C SER A 92 -4.06 14.80 5.69
N GLY A 93 -5.05 14.74 6.58
CA GLY A 93 -6.14 15.72 6.63
C GLY A 93 -7.33 15.46 5.71
N CYS A 94 -7.31 14.38 4.90
CA CYS A 94 -8.47 13.88 4.18
C CYS A 94 -8.41 12.35 4.03
N ALA A 95 -9.55 11.72 3.70
CA ALA A 95 -9.58 10.33 3.28
C ALA A 95 -9.24 10.26 1.78
N CYS A 96 -7.96 10.41 1.46
CA CYS A 96 -7.47 10.46 0.09
C CYS A 96 -6.28 9.54 -0.12
N VAL A 97 -6.31 8.76 -1.19
CA VAL A 97 -5.19 7.93 -1.66
C VAL A 97 -4.64 8.56 -2.93
N VAL A 98 -3.35 8.89 -2.93
CA VAL A 98 -2.60 9.35 -4.09
C VAL A 98 -2.02 8.14 -4.81
N ILE A 99 -2.14 8.10 -6.13
CA ILE A 99 -1.56 7.04 -6.96
C ILE A 99 -0.88 7.68 -8.18
N GLN A 100 0.40 7.34 -8.38
CA GLN A 100 1.19 7.69 -9.56
C GLN A 100 1.15 6.51 -10.57
N PRO A 101 0.36 6.57 -11.65
CA PRO A 101 0.16 5.43 -12.54
C PRO A 101 1.40 5.04 -13.33
N GLN A 102 2.18 6.03 -13.80
CA GLN A 102 3.42 5.75 -14.52
C GLN A 102 4.43 5.03 -13.62
N VAL A 103 4.59 5.51 -12.38
CA VAL A 103 5.46 4.87 -11.37
C VAL A 103 4.97 3.46 -11.05
N PHE A 104 3.66 3.26 -10.88
CA PHE A 104 3.08 1.93 -10.64
C PHE A 104 3.34 0.97 -11.81
N LEU A 105 3.10 1.40 -13.05
CA LEU A 105 3.30 0.55 -14.22
C LEU A 105 4.77 0.26 -14.46
N GLN A 106 5.66 1.23 -14.25
CA GLN A 106 7.10 1.02 -14.31
C GLN A 106 7.53 0.01 -13.23
N TRP A 107 7.10 0.22 -11.98
CA TRP A 107 7.36 -0.71 -10.89
C TRP A 107 6.87 -2.12 -11.24
N LEU A 108 5.63 -2.27 -11.71
CA LEU A 108 5.06 -3.55 -12.11
C LEU A 108 5.89 -4.22 -13.20
N ASN A 109 6.32 -3.46 -14.22
CA ASN A 109 7.17 -3.98 -15.30
C ASN A 109 8.57 -4.42 -14.83
N THR A 110 9.06 -3.90 -13.70
CA THR A 110 10.36 -4.29 -13.13
C THR A 110 10.28 -5.44 -12.13
N GLN A 111 9.13 -5.60 -11.44
CA GLN A 111 8.95 -6.58 -10.37
C GLN A 111 8.17 -7.82 -10.81
N ALA A 112 7.32 -7.70 -11.83
CA ALA A 112 6.45 -8.77 -12.31
C ALA A 112 6.81 -9.16 -13.75
N ALA A 113 6.57 -10.42 -14.09
CA ALA A 113 6.76 -10.95 -15.43
C ALA A 113 5.57 -11.81 -15.86
N GLY A 114 5.32 -11.89 -17.17
CA GLY A 114 4.35 -12.84 -17.72
C GLY A 114 2.94 -12.68 -17.16
N THR A 115 2.52 -13.57 -16.25
CA THR A 115 1.14 -13.63 -15.76
C THR A 115 0.81 -12.55 -14.73
N ALA A 116 1.71 -12.24 -13.78
CA ALA A 116 1.43 -11.19 -12.80
C ALA A 116 1.34 -9.81 -13.46
N GLN A 117 2.23 -9.53 -14.43
CA GLN A 117 2.22 -8.28 -15.21
C GLN A 117 0.87 -8.05 -15.93
N ARG A 118 0.24 -9.11 -16.45
CA ARG A 118 -1.09 -9.03 -17.09
C ARG A 118 -2.24 -8.81 -16.10
N ARG A 119 -2.01 -9.02 -14.79
CA ARG A 119 -2.99 -8.84 -13.70
C ARG A 119 -2.78 -7.52 -12.96
N GLY A 120 -2.32 -6.48 -13.67
CA GLY A 120 -2.00 -5.18 -13.08
C GLY A 120 -3.20 -4.53 -12.35
N SER A 121 -4.43 -4.72 -12.83
CA SER A 121 -5.63 -4.21 -12.13
C SER A 121 -5.87 -4.90 -10.80
N GLU A 122 -5.68 -6.22 -10.73
CA GLU A 122 -5.84 -6.99 -9.51
C GLU A 122 -4.75 -6.65 -8.48
N ILE A 123 -3.51 -6.47 -8.93
CA ILE A 123 -2.39 -6.03 -8.08
C ILE A 123 -2.64 -4.61 -7.55
N LEU A 124 -3.05 -3.70 -8.43
CA LEU A 124 -3.44 -2.33 -8.05
C LEU A 124 -4.57 -2.36 -7.02
N SER A 125 -5.57 -3.22 -7.24
CA SER A 125 -6.70 -3.37 -6.32
C SER A 125 -6.25 -3.79 -4.92
N TYR A 126 -5.28 -4.71 -4.80
CA TYR A 126 -4.73 -5.06 -3.49
C TYR A 126 -4.00 -3.90 -2.82
N PHE A 127 -3.15 -3.15 -3.57
CA PHE A 127 -2.46 -2.00 -2.99
C PHE A 127 -3.43 -0.88 -2.57
N ILE A 128 -4.52 -0.67 -3.30
CA ILE A 128 -5.56 0.27 -2.85
C ILE A 128 -6.23 -0.24 -1.55
N LEU A 129 -6.51 -1.54 -1.42
CA LEU A 129 -7.03 -2.11 -0.17
C LEU A 129 -6.05 -1.91 1.00
N HIS A 130 -4.75 -2.02 0.73
CA HIS A 130 -3.72 -1.73 1.71
C HIS A 130 -3.80 -0.26 2.19
N GLU A 131 -3.87 0.71 1.28
CA GLU A 131 -4.05 2.12 1.66
C GLU A 131 -5.38 2.40 2.40
N LEU A 132 -6.44 1.68 2.05
CA LEU A 132 -7.69 1.74 2.81
C LEU A 132 -7.51 1.23 4.24
N GLY A 133 -6.63 0.25 4.45
CA GLY A 133 -6.24 -0.21 5.79
C GLY A 133 -5.58 0.89 6.61
N HIS A 134 -4.71 1.70 6.00
CA HIS A 134 -4.14 2.88 6.65
C HIS A 134 -5.22 3.90 7.07
N ILE A 135 -6.21 4.15 6.20
CA ILE A 135 -7.34 5.04 6.49
C ILE A 135 -8.21 4.49 7.62
N ASP A 136 -8.61 3.20 7.55
CA ASP A 136 -9.45 2.51 8.55
C ASP A 136 -8.82 2.53 9.95
N ARG A 137 -7.48 2.40 10.01
CA ARG A 137 -6.71 2.37 11.26
C ARG A 137 -6.17 3.74 11.71
N GLY A 138 -6.39 4.79 10.91
CA GLY A 138 -6.03 6.17 11.26
C GLY A 138 -4.53 6.44 11.33
N HIS A 139 -3.71 5.73 10.56
CA HIS A 139 -2.28 6.00 10.46
C HIS A 139 -1.87 6.35 9.02
N ALA A 140 -0.86 7.19 8.87
CA ALA A 140 -0.33 7.52 7.55
C ALA A 140 0.37 6.30 6.93
N GLY A 141 0.15 6.06 5.63
CA GLY A 141 0.90 5.09 4.84
C GLY A 141 2.27 5.57 4.39
N ARG A 142 2.69 6.77 4.83
CA ARG A 142 4.01 7.32 4.56
C ARG A 142 4.75 7.55 5.86
N ALA A 143 5.75 6.72 6.14
CA ALA A 143 6.81 7.08 7.08
C ALA A 143 7.82 7.99 6.38
N ALA A 144 8.44 8.93 7.11
CA ALA A 144 9.60 9.64 6.60
C ALA A 144 10.71 8.61 6.36
N SER A 145 10.98 8.26 5.09
CA SER A 145 12.08 7.35 4.76
C SER A 145 13.38 7.98 5.24
N VAL A 146 14.07 7.29 6.13
CA VAL A 146 15.51 7.41 6.22
C VAL A 146 16.01 6.26 5.39
N ASP A 147 16.30 6.52 4.11
CA ASP A 147 17.02 5.54 3.28
C ASP A 147 18.37 5.33 3.95
N THR A 148 18.50 4.19 4.63
CA THR A 148 19.75 3.76 5.24
C THR A 148 20.21 2.52 4.52
N ASP A 149 21.50 2.43 4.22
CA ASP A 149 22.15 1.20 3.69
C ASP A 149 22.21 0.06 4.73
N TYR A 150 21.43 0.13 5.81
CA TYR A 150 21.43 -0.84 6.90
C TYR A 150 20.26 -1.82 6.75
N TYR A 151 20.61 -3.10 6.68
CA TYR A 151 19.66 -4.20 6.77
C TYR A 151 19.23 -4.39 8.22
N ASN A 152 17.92 -4.48 8.45
CA ASN A 152 17.39 -4.74 9.78
C ASN A 152 16.18 -5.67 9.71
N CYS A 153 15.98 -6.42 10.79
CA CYS A 153 14.81 -7.26 10.99
C CYS A 153 13.99 -6.84 12.22
N ASP A 154 14.39 -5.75 12.88
CA ASP A 154 13.77 -5.27 14.11
C ASP A 154 12.36 -4.77 13.85
N GLU A 155 11.43 -5.18 14.71
CA GLU A 155 10.06 -4.68 14.69
C GLU A 155 10.00 -3.23 15.19
N ASN A 156 9.19 -2.41 14.54
CA ASN A 156 8.95 -1.04 14.94
C ASN A 156 7.53 -0.59 14.60
N VAL A 157 7.16 0.60 15.06
CA VAL A 157 5.80 1.14 14.90
C VAL A 157 5.39 1.27 13.43
N GLN A 158 6.31 1.61 12.51
CA GLN A 158 5.97 1.73 11.09
C GLN A 158 5.73 0.35 10.47
N LYS A 159 6.61 -0.62 10.74
CA LYS A 159 6.41 -2.01 10.26
C LYS A 159 5.11 -2.63 10.77
N HIS A 160 4.72 -2.35 12.01
CA HIS A 160 3.42 -2.77 12.53
C HIS A 160 2.24 -2.09 11.82
N ARG A 161 2.34 -0.81 11.46
CA ARG A 161 1.31 -0.10 10.67
C ARG A 161 1.16 -0.68 9.27
N GLU A 162 2.27 -1.01 8.62
CA GLU A 162 2.26 -1.71 7.33
C GLU A 162 1.58 -3.07 7.44
N GLN A 163 1.93 -3.85 8.48
CA GLN A 163 1.31 -5.15 8.75
C GLN A 163 -0.19 -5.03 9.04
N ASP A 164 -0.61 -4.02 9.78
CA ASP A 164 -2.03 -3.77 10.09
C ASP A 164 -2.84 -3.46 8.84
N ALA A 165 -2.28 -2.69 7.91
CA ALA A 165 -2.89 -2.39 6.62
C ALA A 165 -2.94 -3.62 5.70
N ASP A 166 -1.87 -4.44 5.65
CA ASP A 166 -1.88 -5.72 4.93
C ASP A 166 -2.90 -6.71 5.51
N ASN A 167 -3.03 -6.76 6.85
CA ASN A 167 -4.02 -7.59 7.55
C ASN A 167 -5.43 -7.14 7.20
N PHE A 168 -5.73 -5.84 7.22
CA PHE A 168 -7.01 -5.31 6.79
C PHE A 168 -7.36 -5.74 5.36
N ALA A 169 -6.44 -5.57 4.42
CA ALA A 169 -6.65 -5.96 3.02
C ALA A 169 -6.92 -7.46 2.89
N SER A 170 -6.12 -8.28 3.57
CA SER A 170 -6.22 -9.74 3.54
C SER A 170 -7.51 -10.25 4.19
N GLU A 171 -7.90 -9.71 5.33
CA GLU A 171 -9.13 -10.08 6.03
C GLU A 171 -10.39 -9.74 5.21
N LEU A 172 -10.40 -8.57 4.55
CA LEU A 172 -11.51 -8.19 3.69
C LEU A 172 -11.65 -9.14 2.49
N LEU A 173 -10.56 -9.50 1.84
CA LEU A 173 -10.58 -10.48 0.76
C LEU A 173 -11.01 -11.87 1.27
N LYS A 174 -10.47 -12.31 2.42
CA LYS A 174 -10.79 -13.61 3.04
C LYS A 174 -12.28 -13.74 3.36
N LEU A 175 -12.92 -12.67 3.82
CA LEU A 175 -14.36 -12.62 4.04
C LEU A 175 -15.13 -13.04 2.78
N HIS A 176 -14.82 -12.43 1.63
CA HIS A 176 -15.51 -12.71 0.37
C HIS A 176 -15.10 -14.03 -0.29
N LEU A 177 -13.90 -14.55 -0.02
CA LEU A 177 -13.51 -15.90 -0.44
C LEU A 177 -14.39 -16.99 0.20
N GLY A 178 -14.83 -16.77 1.45
CA GLY A 178 -15.73 -17.65 2.18
C GLY A 178 -17.23 -17.44 1.89
N GLU A 179 -17.61 -16.37 1.21
CA GLU A 179 -19.02 -16.05 0.91
C GLU A 179 -19.60 -16.94 -0.19
N ALA A 180 -20.58 -17.78 0.17
CA ALA A 180 -21.31 -18.61 -0.80
C ALA A 180 -22.40 -17.83 -1.57
N SER A 181 -22.86 -16.69 -1.03
CA SER A 181 -24.04 -15.97 -1.51
C SER A 181 -23.79 -14.98 -2.65
N SER A 182 -22.54 -14.61 -2.93
CA SER A 182 -22.19 -13.69 -4.02
C SER A 182 -21.02 -14.22 -4.84
N TRP A 183 -21.33 -14.89 -5.94
CA TRP A 183 -20.32 -15.39 -6.87
C TRP A 183 -19.43 -14.26 -7.42
N GLN A 184 -20.00 -13.09 -7.73
CA GLN A 184 -19.21 -11.98 -8.28
C GLN A 184 -18.16 -11.46 -7.29
N ARG A 185 -18.55 -11.20 -6.03
CA ARG A 185 -17.60 -10.75 -4.99
C ARG A 185 -16.51 -11.77 -4.73
N ARG A 186 -16.91 -13.04 -4.62
CA ARG A 186 -15.97 -14.14 -4.46
C ARG A 186 -14.99 -14.22 -5.63
N GLN A 187 -15.46 -14.07 -6.86
CA GLN A 187 -14.61 -14.08 -8.04
C GLN A 187 -13.59 -12.93 -8.03
N ILE A 188 -14.01 -11.71 -7.68
CA ILE A 188 -13.10 -10.56 -7.55
C ILE A 188 -12.01 -10.86 -6.52
N ALA A 189 -12.40 -11.37 -5.34
CA ALA A 189 -11.44 -11.71 -4.29
C ALA A 189 -10.46 -12.82 -4.72
N MET A 190 -10.95 -13.84 -5.43
CA MET A 190 -10.11 -14.91 -6.00
C MET A 190 -9.14 -14.38 -7.06
N ASP A 191 -9.58 -13.47 -7.92
CA ASP A 191 -8.74 -12.89 -8.96
C ASP A 191 -7.60 -12.04 -8.37
N ILE A 192 -7.88 -11.31 -7.28
CA ILE A 192 -6.88 -10.56 -6.51
C ILE A 192 -5.92 -11.54 -5.83
N GLN A 193 -6.40 -12.53 -5.08
CA GLN A 193 -5.55 -13.54 -4.42
C GLN A 193 -4.63 -14.24 -5.43
N LEU A 194 -5.16 -14.64 -6.59
CA LEU A 194 -4.37 -15.29 -7.63
C LEU A 194 -3.29 -14.34 -8.21
N ALA A 195 -3.60 -13.05 -8.37
CA ALA A 195 -2.62 -12.06 -8.80
C ALA A 195 -1.48 -11.90 -7.78
N LEU A 196 -1.78 -11.90 -6.48
CA LEU A 196 -0.78 -11.84 -5.41
C LEU A 196 0.09 -13.10 -5.35
N GLY A 197 -0.48 -14.27 -5.62
CA GLY A 197 0.27 -15.52 -5.74
C GLY A 197 1.29 -15.45 -6.88
N PHE A 198 0.87 -14.99 -8.06
CA PHE A 198 1.80 -14.81 -9.19
C PHE A 198 2.86 -13.74 -8.91
N LEU A 199 2.48 -12.61 -8.32
CA LEU A 199 3.44 -11.56 -7.95
C LEU A 199 4.48 -12.06 -6.94
N SER A 200 4.05 -12.82 -5.93
CA SER A 200 4.97 -13.41 -4.94
C SER A 200 5.94 -14.40 -5.57
N PHE A 201 5.48 -15.18 -6.55
CA PHE A 201 6.34 -16.08 -7.32
C PHE A 201 7.37 -15.32 -8.14
N ASP A 202 6.97 -14.24 -8.81
CA ASP A 202 7.87 -13.42 -9.62
C ASP A 202 8.93 -12.72 -8.74
N LEU A 203 8.53 -12.19 -7.58
CA LEU A 203 9.46 -11.57 -6.63
C LEU A 203 10.49 -12.58 -6.09
N GLN A 204 10.05 -13.79 -5.73
CA GLN A 204 10.95 -14.87 -5.33
C GLN A 204 11.96 -15.20 -6.44
N GLY A 205 11.48 -15.35 -7.68
CA GLY A 205 12.33 -15.62 -8.84
C GLY A 205 13.34 -14.49 -9.07
N LYS A 206 12.90 -13.24 -9.00
CA LYS A 206 13.74 -12.06 -9.12
C LYS A 206 14.81 -12.01 -8.02
N ARG A 207 14.45 -12.23 -6.75
CA ARG A 207 15.41 -12.30 -5.64
C ARG A 207 16.47 -13.38 -5.88
N ILE A 208 16.09 -14.56 -6.36
CA ILE A 208 17.03 -15.66 -6.66
C ILE A 208 17.98 -15.29 -7.80
N VAL A 209 17.49 -14.63 -8.85
CA VAL A 209 18.31 -14.27 -10.02
C VAL A 209 19.23 -13.08 -9.71
N ASP A 210 18.67 -12.01 -9.16
CA ASP A 210 19.39 -10.75 -8.94
C ASP A 210 20.33 -10.85 -7.72
N ASN A 211 19.92 -11.62 -6.70
CA ASN A 211 20.65 -11.78 -5.44
C ASN A 211 20.98 -13.26 -5.16
N PHE A 212 21.43 -14.01 -6.18
CA PHE A 212 21.69 -15.45 -6.06
C PHE A 212 22.58 -15.81 -4.86
N ALA A 213 23.72 -15.14 -4.73
CA ALA A 213 24.66 -15.40 -3.65
C ALA A 213 24.03 -15.10 -2.28
N CYS A 214 23.33 -13.97 -2.13
CA CYS A 214 22.63 -13.65 -0.89
C CYS A 214 21.52 -14.66 -0.58
N SER A 215 20.76 -15.06 -1.60
CA SER A 215 19.66 -16.02 -1.47
C SER A 215 20.14 -17.42 -1.09
N ALA A 216 21.25 -17.88 -1.68
CA ALA A 216 21.83 -19.19 -1.41
C ALA A 216 22.49 -19.26 -0.03
N LEU A 217 22.98 -18.13 0.49
CA LEU A 217 23.69 -18.04 1.76
C LEU A 217 22.82 -17.51 2.91
N ASN A 218 21.51 -17.32 2.68
CA ASN A 218 20.58 -16.68 3.61
C ASN A 218 21.10 -15.34 4.16
N ALA A 219 21.72 -14.53 3.32
CA ALA A 219 22.34 -13.27 3.74
C ALA A 219 21.29 -12.14 3.85
N PRO A 220 21.53 -11.13 4.72
CA PRO A 220 20.63 -9.99 4.91
C PRO A 220 20.18 -9.29 3.62
N CYS A 221 21.07 -9.15 2.64
CA CYS A 221 20.76 -8.56 1.33
C CYS A 221 19.62 -9.22 0.55
N ALA A 222 19.19 -10.43 0.91
CA ALA A 222 18.05 -11.11 0.29
C ALA A 222 16.78 -11.14 1.17
N PHE A 223 16.92 -11.18 2.49
CA PHE A 223 15.82 -11.53 3.40
C PHE A 223 15.49 -10.47 4.45
N HIS A 224 16.33 -9.44 4.61
CA HIS A 224 16.11 -8.37 5.59
C HIS A 224 15.42 -7.16 4.93
N ASP A 225 14.95 -6.24 5.77
CA ASP A 225 14.33 -4.99 5.30
C ASP A 225 15.43 -3.99 4.93
N MET A 226 15.18 -3.19 3.89
CA MET A 226 16.06 -2.06 3.55
C MET A 226 15.55 -0.82 4.30
N GLY A 227 16.24 -0.46 5.38
CA GLY A 227 15.83 0.62 6.26
C GLY A 227 14.64 0.28 7.16
N ASP A 228 14.20 1.26 7.95
CA ASP A 228 13.29 1.03 9.08
C ASP A 228 11.81 1.24 8.76
N THR A 229 11.48 1.75 7.57
CA THR A 229 10.13 2.28 7.32
C THR A 229 9.14 1.23 6.84
N HIS A 230 9.55 0.30 5.98
CA HIS A 230 8.68 -0.72 5.42
C HIS A 230 9.35 -2.08 5.49
N PRO A 231 8.62 -3.14 5.86
CA PRO A 231 9.14 -4.48 5.71
C PRO A 231 9.41 -4.82 4.23
N ASN A 232 10.29 -5.78 4.01
CA ASN A 232 10.56 -6.34 2.69
C ASN A 232 9.25 -6.71 1.97
N LEU A 233 9.08 -6.26 0.74
CA LEU A 233 7.83 -6.46 0.00
C LEU A 233 7.49 -7.94 -0.24
N GLU A 234 8.48 -8.80 -0.47
CA GLU A 234 8.27 -10.25 -0.61
C GLU A 234 7.71 -10.82 0.69
N LEU A 235 8.26 -10.43 1.84
CA LEU A 235 7.77 -10.83 3.17
C LEU A 235 6.31 -10.39 3.38
N ARG A 236 5.98 -9.13 3.06
CA ARG A 236 4.62 -8.60 3.21
C ARG A 236 3.60 -9.38 2.38
N LEU A 237 3.93 -9.67 1.12
CA LEU A 237 3.05 -10.42 0.23
C LEU A 237 2.93 -11.90 0.64
N LEU A 238 3.99 -12.51 1.16
CA LEU A 238 3.94 -13.85 1.73
C LEU A 238 3.01 -13.90 2.95
N ARG A 239 3.09 -12.90 3.84
CA ARG A 239 2.17 -12.76 4.98
C ARG A 239 0.72 -12.58 4.53
N ALA A 240 0.48 -11.70 3.56
CA ALA A 240 -0.85 -11.50 3.00
C ALA A 240 -1.42 -12.79 2.39
N ASN A 241 -0.64 -13.51 1.58
CA ASN A 241 -1.07 -14.78 0.99
C ASN A 241 -1.33 -15.87 2.04
N CYS A 242 -0.49 -15.99 3.08
CA CYS A 242 -0.74 -16.91 4.20
C CYS A 242 -2.01 -16.54 4.97
N ASN A 243 -2.29 -15.25 5.18
CA ASN A 243 -3.53 -14.80 5.80
C ASN A 243 -4.76 -15.17 4.98
N LEU A 244 -4.66 -15.10 3.64
CA LEU A 244 -5.75 -15.45 2.72
C LEU A 244 -6.00 -16.95 2.67
N ASP A 245 -4.94 -17.75 2.59
CA ASP A 245 -4.99 -19.20 2.46
C ASP A 245 -3.77 -19.86 3.11
N ASP A 246 -4.05 -20.74 4.09
CA ASP A 246 -3.06 -21.40 4.91
C ASP A 246 -2.04 -22.22 4.08
N THR A 247 -2.38 -22.61 2.85
CA THR A 247 -1.46 -23.32 1.95
C THR A 247 -0.22 -22.50 1.57
N TYR A 248 -0.27 -21.17 1.66
CA TYR A 248 0.88 -20.29 1.41
C TYR A 248 1.75 -20.07 2.65
N CYS A 249 1.31 -20.50 3.84
CA CYS A 249 2.05 -20.27 5.08
C CYS A 249 3.37 -21.04 5.16
N ASP A 250 3.52 -22.15 4.43
CA ASP A 250 4.79 -22.87 4.34
C ASP A 250 5.87 -22.05 3.64
N LEU A 251 5.51 -21.25 2.62
CA LEU A 251 6.43 -20.34 1.93
C LEU A 251 6.84 -19.17 2.82
N LEU A 252 5.89 -18.62 3.59
CA LEU A 252 6.19 -17.60 4.59
C LEU A 252 7.17 -18.15 5.63
N ARG A 253 6.90 -19.35 6.16
CA ARG A 253 7.76 -19.99 7.16
C ARG A 253 9.18 -20.20 6.63
N ASP A 254 9.36 -20.72 5.41
CA ASP A 254 10.69 -20.86 4.80
C ASP A 254 11.40 -19.49 4.68
N TYR A 255 10.69 -18.44 4.26
CA TYR A 255 11.27 -17.10 4.17
C TYR A 255 11.69 -16.57 5.55
N GLU A 256 10.84 -16.69 6.57
CA GLU A 256 11.14 -16.24 7.93
C GLU A 256 12.26 -17.06 8.58
N GLU A 257 12.30 -18.38 8.38
CA GLU A 257 13.41 -19.25 8.81
C GLU A 257 14.73 -18.78 8.21
N ARG A 258 14.77 -18.44 6.91
CA ARG A 258 15.98 -17.90 6.27
C ARG A 258 16.35 -16.51 6.78
N ARG A 259 15.35 -15.65 7.00
CA ARG A 259 15.54 -14.30 7.54
C ARG A 259 16.14 -14.30 8.95
N HIS A 260 15.79 -15.30 9.75
CA HIS A 260 16.28 -15.49 11.12
C HIS A 260 17.45 -16.47 11.25
N SER A 261 17.78 -17.21 10.18
CA SER A 261 19.06 -17.89 10.09
C SER A 261 20.11 -16.82 9.86
N ASP A 262 21.12 -16.72 10.73
CA ASP A 262 22.21 -15.73 10.60
C ASP A 262 23.15 -16.04 9.40
N GLY A 263 22.62 -16.63 8.32
CA GLY A 263 23.32 -17.09 7.14
C GLY A 263 24.27 -18.26 7.38
N VAL A 264 24.95 -18.68 6.32
CA VAL A 264 26.12 -19.58 6.41
C VAL A 264 27.32 -18.89 7.08
N PHE A 265 27.25 -17.57 7.31
CA PHE A 265 28.34 -16.76 7.85
C PHE A 265 28.40 -16.69 9.38
N SER A 266 27.38 -17.16 10.09
CA SER A 266 27.40 -17.25 11.56
C SER A 266 28.04 -18.54 12.08
N ASP A 267 27.80 -19.66 11.39
CA ASP A 267 28.27 -20.99 11.80
C ASP A 267 29.57 -21.45 11.10
N ALA A 268 30.08 -20.70 10.12
CA ALA A 268 31.32 -21.04 9.41
C ALA A 268 32.44 -20.01 9.65
N ILE A 269 33.32 -20.36 10.59
CA ILE A 269 34.79 -20.37 10.48
C ILE A 269 35.32 -20.03 9.07
N LEU A 270 35.27 -18.79 8.61
CA LEU A 270 36.01 -18.38 7.41
C LEU A 270 36.65 -17.00 7.48
N TYR A 271 36.35 -16.16 8.48
CA TYR A 271 37.17 -14.98 8.79
C TYR A 271 37.16 -14.66 10.30
N ASP A 272 37.96 -15.39 11.08
CA ASP A 272 38.54 -14.81 12.30
C ASP A 272 39.60 -13.78 11.85
N GLY A 273 39.22 -12.51 11.85
CA GLY A 273 40.13 -11.38 11.61
C GLY A 273 41.17 -11.15 12.72
N ARG A 274 41.43 -12.11 13.61
CA ARG A 274 42.52 -12.06 14.62
C ARG A 274 43.67 -13.02 14.32
N GLY A 275 43.98 -13.18 13.04
CA GLY A 275 45.11 -14.00 12.60
C GLY A 275 45.77 -13.49 11.33
N MET A 276 46.22 -12.23 11.32
CA MET A 276 47.47 -11.72 10.69
C MET A 276 47.63 -10.23 10.95
#